data_AF-A0A2G9NK17-F1
#
_entry.id   AF-A0A2G9NK17-F1
#
_cell.length_a   1.000
_cell.length_b   1.000
_cell.length_c   1.000
_cell.angle_alpha   90.00
_cell.angle_beta   90.00
_cell.angle_gamma   90.00
#
_symmetry.space_group_name_H-M   'P 1'
#
loop_
_entity.id
_entity.type
_entity.pdbx_description
1 polymer ?
#
loop_
_entity_poly.entity_id
_entity_poly.type
_entity_poly.pdbx_seq_one_letter_code
_entity_poly.pdbx_strand_id
1 'polypeptide(L)'
;MAKDTERKAEVEEIFGDLSRYQNAALYTQLSGSKSDKERGYALGALYNTLKDLGVKPKKKGDLEGLVDSITASRESQKRFSDIFSSKHAEAQSKLTFGELYSHYREDLTKYVGEEDIEVLDASIEKFKDKDIQSIFKKIASLRHQSENPTDEEARDEAKAELEKYDAFAKVYNVIENMNYAKLLPKAIEETNRLELRSYIASTKVEKKDDKKKDDKKKDKK
;
A
#
# COMPACT_ATOMS: atom_id res chain seq x y z
N MET A 1 -16.87 -24.92 17.00
CA MET A 1 -15.56 -25.60 17.14
C MET A 1 -14.88 -25.85 15.79
N ALA A 2 -15.40 -26.69 14.88
CA ALA A 2 -14.76 -26.91 13.57
C ALA A 2 -14.77 -25.65 12.67
N LYS A 3 -15.93 -24.97 12.55
CA LYS A 3 -16.08 -23.73 11.76
C LYS A 3 -15.20 -22.57 12.24
N ASP A 4 -15.02 -22.44 13.55
CA ASP A 4 -14.19 -21.36 14.14
C ASP A 4 -12.70 -21.59 13.85
N THR A 5 -12.29 -22.86 13.75
CA THR A 5 -10.91 -23.23 13.43
C THR A 5 -10.61 -22.98 11.95
N GLU A 6 -11.57 -23.29 11.06
CA GLU A 6 -11.47 -23.02 9.63
C GLU A 6 -11.41 -21.50 9.35
N ARG A 7 -12.29 -20.70 9.97
CA ARG A 7 -12.25 -19.24 9.79
C ARG A 7 -10.95 -18.64 10.29
N LYS A 8 -10.42 -19.12 11.42
CA LYS A 8 -9.14 -18.62 11.94
C LYS A 8 -7.99 -18.87 10.95
N ALA A 9 -7.91 -20.07 10.38
CA ALA A 9 -6.89 -20.39 9.38
C ALA A 9 -7.04 -19.55 8.11
N GLU A 10 -8.27 -19.33 7.65
CA GLU A 10 -8.56 -18.45 6.51
C GLU A 10 -8.11 -17.01 6.79
N VAL A 11 -8.41 -16.48 7.97
CA VAL A 11 -8.01 -15.12 8.38
C VAL A 11 -6.48 -14.98 8.44
N GLU A 12 -5.77 -15.99 8.93
CA GLU A 12 -4.30 -16.03 8.92
C GLU A 12 -3.74 -16.00 7.49
N GLU A 13 -4.35 -16.75 6.55
CA GLU A 13 -3.98 -16.72 5.14
C GLU A 13 -4.24 -15.34 4.51
N ILE A 14 -5.39 -14.72 4.81
CA ILE A 14 -5.75 -13.38 4.34
C ILE A 14 -4.73 -12.35 4.82
N PHE A 15 -4.31 -12.40 6.09
CA PHE A 15 -3.25 -11.50 6.60
C PHE A 15 -1.89 -11.77 5.94
N GLY A 16 -1.60 -13.04 5.59
CA GLY A 16 -0.44 -13.38 4.77
C GLY A 16 -0.46 -12.70 3.40
N ASP A 17 -1.61 -12.69 2.73
CA ASP A 17 -1.79 -12.01 1.45
C ASP A 17 -1.75 -10.47 1.60
N LEU A 18 -2.38 -9.89 2.62
CA LEU A 18 -2.25 -8.46 2.92
C LEU A 18 -0.78 -8.08 3.06
N SER A 19 -0.02 -8.81 3.87
CA SER A 19 1.41 -8.52 4.05
C SER A 19 2.23 -8.72 2.77
N ARG A 20 1.84 -9.66 1.90
CA ARG A 20 2.54 -9.92 0.63
C ARG A 20 2.32 -8.81 -0.39
N TYR A 21 1.13 -8.19 -0.40
CA TYR A 21 0.73 -7.21 -1.41
C TYR A 21 0.73 -5.75 -0.91
N GLN A 22 1.00 -5.49 0.38
CA GLN A 22 0.98 -4.13 0.96
C GLN A 22 1.95 -3.15 0.27
N ASN A 23 3.12 -3.60 -0.18
CA ASN A 23 4.06 -2.75 -0.92
C ASN A 23 3.54 -2.41 -2.33
N ALA A 24 2.67 -3.24 -2.90
CA ALA A 24 2.02 -2.96 -4.18
C ALA A 24 0.96 -1.87 -4.02
N ALA A 25 0.17 -1.95 -2.94
CA ALA A 25 -0.77 -0.89 -2.57
C ALA A 25 -0.05 0.43 -2.31
N LEU A 26 1.07 0.39 -1.56
CA LEU A 26 1.92 1.56 -1.35
C LEU A 26 2.45 2.13 -2.67
N TYR A 27 2.93 1.28 -3.58
CA TYR A 27 3.38 1.70 -4.91
C TYR A 27 2.29 2.49 -5.64
N THR A 28 1.07 1.94 -5.71
CA THR A 28 -0.07 2.59 -6.37
C THR A 28 -0.40 3.94 -5.73
N GLN A 29 -0.39 4.02 -4.40
CA GLN A 29 -0.62 5.28 -3.67
C GLN A 29 0.46 6.32 -3.98
N LEU A 30 1.74 5.93 -3.91
CA LEU A 30 2.87 6.84 -4.17
C LEU A 30 2.87 7.31 -5.63
N SER A 31 2.66 6.41 -6.60
CA SER A 31 2.57 6.75 -8.02
C SER A 31 1.42 7.70 -8.34
N GLY A 32 0.29 7.57 -7.62
CA GLY A 32 -0.87 8.46 -7.74
C GLY A 32 -0.76 9.76 -6.94
N SER A 33 0.26 9.94 -6.11
CA SER A 33 0.41 11.14 -5.28
C SER A 33 0.56 12.39 -6.14
N LYS A 34 0.04 13.52 -5.66
CA LYS A 34 0.25 14.85 -6.26
C LYS A 34 1.65 15.40 -5.96
N SER A 35 2.31 14.92 -4.91
CA SER A 35 3.65 15.34 -4.50
C SER A 35 4.72 14.67 -5.37
N ASP A 36 5.55 15.45 -6.06
CA ASP A 36 6.71 14.93 -6.81
C ASP A 36 7.64 14.11 -5.92
N LYS A 37 7.86 14.57 -4.69
CA LYS A 37 8.71 13.88 -3.72
C LYS A 37 8.18 12.49 -3.39
N GLU A 38 6.88 12.37 -3.13
CA GLU A 38 6.26 11.07 -2.81
C GLU A 38 6.23 10.15 -4.03
N ARG A 39 5.92 10.69 -5.22
CA ARG A 39 6.00 9.94 -6.47
C ARG A 39 7.38 9.34 -6.70
N GLY A 40 8.45 10.05 -6.35
CA GLY A 40 9.83 9.55 -6.43
C GLY A 40 10.06 8.26 -5.63
N TYR A 41 9.34 8.06 -4.52
CA TYR A 41 9.51 6.88 -3.67
C TYR A 41 8.75 5.64 -4.16
N ALA A 42 7.94 5.75 -5.22
CA ALA A 42 7.22 4.61 -5.77
C ALA A 42 8.18 3.48 -6.24
N LEU A 43 9.35 3.83 -6.79
CA LEU A 43 10.35 2.86 -7.24
C LEU A 43 10.78 1.86 -6.15
N GLY A 44 11.02 2.34 -4.94
CA GLY A 44 11.38 1.49 -3.81
C GLY A 44 10.23 0.60 -3.33
N ALA A 45 8.99 1.11 -3.34
CA ALA A 45 7.81 0.30 -3.05
C ALA A 45 7.61 -0.83 -4.09
N LEU A 46 7.83 -0.54 -5.37
CA LEU A 46 7.83 -1.54 -6.45
C LEU A 46 8.91 -2.60 -6.22
N TYR A 47 10.15 -2.18 -5.90
CA TYR A 47 11.24 -3.10 -5.61
C TYR A 47 10.91 -4.04 -4.43
N ASN A 48 10.38 -3.48 -3.34
CA ASN A 48 9.96 -4.25 -2.17
C ASN A 48 8.82 -5.22 -2.51
N THR A 49 7.87 -4.82 -3.36
CA THR A 49 6.82 -5.74 -3.84
C THR A 49 7.41 -6.95 -4.54
N LEU A 50 8.34 -6.76 -5.47
CA LEU A 50 8.97 -7.87 -6.18
C LEU A 50 9.72 -8.81 -5.23
N LYS A 51 10.37 -8.25 -4.21
CA LYS A 51 11.05 -9.01 -3.16
C LYS A 51 10.07 -9.82 -2.32
N ASP A 52 8.95 -9.23 -1.92
CA ASP A 52 7.91 -9.87 -1.11
C ASP A 52 7.18 -10.99 -1.88
N LEU A 53 7.08 -10.85 -3.21
CA LEU A 53 6.58 -11.91 -4.10
C LEU A 53 7.56 -13.07 -4.30
N GLY A 54 8.74 -13.01 -3.66
CA GLY A 54 9.74 -14.06 -3.76
C GLY A 54 10.41 -14.12 -5.13
N VAL A 55 10.40 -13.03 -5.90
CA VAL A 55 11.15 -12.92 -7.16
C VAL A 55 12.64 -12.98 -6.82
N LYS A 56 13.21 -14.19 -6.89
CA LYS A 56 14.63 -14.41 -6.61
C LYS A 56 15.44 -13.98 -7.83
N PRO A 57 16.33 -12.98 -7.71
CA PRO A 57 17.22 -12.63 -8.79
C PRO A 57 18.13 -13.83 -9.10
N LYS A 58 18.20 -14.26 -10.37
CA LYS A 58 19.14 -15.31 -10.82
C LYS A 58 20.56 -14.75 -10.90
N LYS A 59 20.69 -13.44 -11.11
CA LYS A 59 21.94 -12.67 -11.14
C LYS A 59 21.77 -11.34 -10.41
N LYS A 60 22.88 -10.79 -9.94
CA LYS A 60 22.92 -9.44 -9.36
C LYS A 60 22.43 -8.43 -10.41
N GLY A 61 21.37 -7.67 -10.09
CA GLY A 61 20.76 -6.71 -11.01
C GLY A 61 19.44 -7.15 -11.64
N ASP A 62 19.02 -8.41 -11.49
CA ASP A 62 17.77 -8.89 -12.14
C ASP A 62 16.52 -8.21 -11.57
N LEU A 63 16.48 -7.99 -10.26
CA LEU A 63 15.37 -7.25 -9.64
C LEU A 63 15.35 -5.80 -10.11
N GLU A 64 16.51 -5.14 -10.18
CA GLU A 64 16.62 -3.80 -10.73
C GLU A 64 16.16 -3.74 -12.20
N GLY A 65 16.56 -4.69 -13.03
CA GLY A 65 16.10 -4.77 -14.43
C GLY A 65 14.60 -5.01 -14.58
N LEU A 66 13.98 -5.75 -13.66
CA LEU A 66 12.52 -5.90 -13.62
C LEU A 66 11.83 -4.59 -13.21
N VAL A 67 12.37 -3.88 -12.22
CA VAL A 67 11.89 -2.53 -11.86
C VAL A 67 11.98 -1.59 -13.06
N ASP A 68 13.12 -1.57 -13.77
CA ASP A 68 13.30 -0.76 -14.98
C ASP A 68 12.29 -1.14 -16.06
N SER A 69 12.06 -2.43 -16.29
CA SER A 69 11.09 -2.92 -17.28
C SER A 69 9.64 -2.53 -16.94
N ILE A 70 9.28 -2.54 -15.67
CA ILE A 70 7.93 -2.15 -15.21
C ILE A 70 7.77 -0.64 -15.31
N THR A 71 8.82 0.13 -14.99
CA THR A 71 8.76 1.60 -15.02
C THR A 71 8.99 2.20 -16.41
N ALA A 72 9.45 1.42 -17.39
CA ALA A 72 9.69 1.86 -18.76
C ALA A 72 8.46 2.43 -19.49
N SER A 73 7.24 2.05 -19.10
CA SER A 73 6.02 2.58 -19.73
C SER A 73 4.88 2.76 -18.74
N ARG A 74 4.02 3.76 -18.99
CA ARG A 74 2.80 3.98 -18.19
C ARG A 74 1.86 2.77 -18.21
N GLU A 75 1.78 2.07 -19.34
CA GLU A 75 0.94 0.86 -19.48
C GLU A 75 1.44 -0.26 -18.57
N SER A 76 2.76 -0.51 -18.53
CA SER A 76 3.38 -1.49 -17.63
C SER A 76 3.15 -1.14 -16.16
N GLN A 77 3.34 0.13 -15.79
CA GLN A 77 3.10 0.63 -14.44
C GLN A 77 1.64 0.45 -14.01
N LYS A 78 0.70 0.77 -14.91
CA LYS A 78 -0.74 0.61 -14.67
C LYS A 78 -1.10 -0.86 -14.48
N ARG A 79 -0.64 -1.76 -15.37
CA ARG A 79 -0.90 -3.20 -15.26
C ARG A 79 -0.37 -3.78 -13.96
N PHE A 80 0.83 -3.39 -13.55
CA PHE A 80 1.39 -3.80 -12.27
C PHE A 80 0.51 -3.37 -11.09
N SER A 81 0.14 -2.08 -11.06
CA SER A 81 -0.78 -1.52 -10.06
C SER A 81 -2.10 -2.28 -10.03
N ASP A 82 -2.76 -2.43 -11.18
CA ASP A 82 -4.06 -3.09 -11.31
C ASP A 82 -4.03 -4.54 -10.83
N ILE A 83 -2.95 -5.28 -11.08
CA ILE A 83 -2.85 -6.70 -10.69
C ILE A 83 -2.52 -6.85 -9.20
N PHE A 84 -1.52 -6.14 -8.70
CA PHE A 84 -0.98 -6.42 -7.38
C PHE A 84 -1.63 -5.59 -6.27
N SER A 85 -2.00 -4.33 -6.54
CA SER A 85 -2.77 -3.55 -5.57
C SER A 85 -4.20 -4.07 -5.43
N SER A 86 -4.80 -4.63 -6.49
CA SER A 86 -6.15 -5.23 -6.39
C SER A 86 -6.15 -6.48 -5.51
N LYS A 87 -5.08 -7.28 -5.53
CA LYS A 87 -4.93 -8.43 -4.62
C LYS A 87 -4.89 -8.02 -3.16
N HIS A 88 -4.23 -6.91 -2.82
CA HIS A 88 -4.30 -6.33 -1.48
C HIS A 88 -5.73 -5.92 -1.12
N ALA A 89 -6.40 -5.17 -2.00
CA ALA A 89 -7.78 -4.73 -1.78
C ALA A 89 -8.76 -5.92 -1.68
N GLU A 90 -8.55 -6.98 -2.46
CA GLU A 90 -9.34 -8.21 -2.41
C GLU A 90 -9.16 -8.93 -1.08
N ALA A 91 -7.92 -9.10 -0.61
CA ALA A 91 -7.64 -9.69 0.69
C ALA A 91 -8.32 -8.88 1.81
N GLN A 92 -8.21 -7.54 1.77
CA GLN A 92 -8.83 -6.66 2.75
C GLN A 92 -10.36 -6.76 2.74
N SER A 93 -10.96 -6.95 1.55
CA SER A 93 -12.42 -7.06 1.40
C SER A 93 -13.02 -8.34 2.01
N LYS A 94 -12.19 -9.36 2.25
CA LYS A 94 -12.60 -10.65 2.84
C LYS A 94 -12.61 -10.65 4.37
N LEU A 95 -12.12 -9.57 4.99
CA LEU A 95 -12.10 -9.41 6.45
C LEU A 95 -13.37 -8.71 6.95
N THR A 96 -13.80 -9.11 8.13
CA THR A 96 -14.67 -8.28 8.95
C THR A 96 -13.85 -7.13 9.56
N PHE A 97 -14.53 -6.05 9.95
CA PHE A 97 -13.83 -4.96 10.63
C PHE A 97 -13.24 -5.41 11.97
N GLY A 98 -13.90 -6.32 12.68
CA GLY A 98 -13.43 -6.87 13.94
C GLY A 98 -12.14 -7.68 13.80
N GLU A 99 -12.00 -8.45 12.73
CA GLU A 99 -10.78 -9.20 12.42
C GLU A 99 -9.61 -8.26 12.12
N LEU A 100 -9.84 -7.27 11.26
CA LEU A 100 -8.83 -6.25 10.96
C LEU A 100 -8.43 -5.49 12.23
N TYR A 101 -9.41 -4.98 12.98
CA TYR A 101 -9.15 -4.21 14.20
C TYR A 101 -8.39 -5.04 15.23
N SER A 102 -8.79 -6.29 15.47
CA SER A 102 -8.12 -7.17 16.43
C SER A 102 -6.65 -7.41 16.07
N HIS A 103 -6.33 -7.52 14.78
CA HIS A 103 -4.95 -7.64 14.32
C HIS A 103 -4.09 -6.42 14.64
N TYR A 104 -4.67 -5.22 14.57
CA TYR A 104 -3.96 -3.96 14.84
C TYR A 104 -4.17 -3.41 16.26
N ARG A 105 -5.00 -4.04 17.09
CA ARG A 105 -5.38 -3.53 18.41
C ARG A 105 -4.17 -3.30 19.32
N GLU A 106 -3.20 -4.22 19.31
CA GLU A 106 -1.98 -4.06 20.13
C GLU A 106 -1.19 -2.82 19.70
N ASP A 107 -1.03 -2.59 18.40
CA ASP A 107 -0.34 -1.42 17.90
C ASP A 107 -1.14 -0.15 18.20
N LEU A 108 -2.46 -0.15 18.02
CA LEU A 108 -3.33 0.97 18.40
C LEU A 108 -3.22 1.31 19.89
N THR A 109 -3.18 0.29 20.76
CA THR A 109 -3.02 0.46 22.21
C THR A 109 -1.72 1.18 22.55
N LYS A 110 -0.63 0.93 21.81
CA LYS A 110 0.65 1.65 22.00
C LYS A 110 0.55 3.14 21.67
N TYR A 111 -0.38 3.54 20.80
CA TYR A 111 -0.56 4.94 20.42
C TYR A 111 -1.49 5.72 21.36
N VAL A 112 -2.59 5.10 21.81
CA VAL A 112 -3.63 5.78 22.59
C VAL A 112 -3.59 5.45 24.08
N GLY A 113 -2.94 4.35 24.48
CA GLY A 113 -2.94 3.86 25.86
C GLY A 113 -4.09 2.90 26.16
N GLU A 114 -4.00 2.21 27.30
CA GLU A 114 -5.00 1.20 27.70
C GLU A 114 -6.37 1.79 28.07
N GLU A 115 -6.42 3.01 28.60
CA GLU A 115 -7.70 3.65 28.95
C GLU A 115 -8.50 4.05 27.70
N ASP A 116 -7.84 4.64 26.70
CA ASP A 116 -8.50 5.10 25.49
C ASP A 116 -8.85 3.96 24.51
N ILE A 117 -8.15 2.82 24.58
CA ILE A 117 -8.48 1.67 23.72
C ILE A 117 -9.82 1.03 24.12
N GLU A 118 -10.20 1.05 25.40
CA GLU A 118 -11.51 0.55 25.84
C GLU A 118 -12.66 1.41 25.31
N VAL A 119 -12.47 2.73 25.27
CA VAL A 119 -13.42 3.66 24.64
C VAL A 119 -13.52 3.39 23.14
N LEU A 120 -12.38 3.12 22.49
CA LEU A 120 -12.33 2.76 21.08
C LEU A 120 -13.08 1.46 20.79
N ASP A 121 -12.82 0.40 21.57
CA ASP A 121 -13.48 -0.91 21.49
C ASP A 121 -15.01 -0.74 21.55
N ALA A 122 -15.52 0.04 22.50
CA ALA A 122 -16.94 0.31 22.63
C ALA A 122 -17.51 1.07 21.42
N SER A 123 -16.76 2.04 20.86
CA SER A 123 -17.21 2.86 19.73
C SER A 123 -17.34 2.07 18.41
N ILE A 124 -16.58 0.98 18.28
CA ILE A 124 -16.53 0.18 17.06
C ILE A 124 -17.28 -1.15 17.13
N GLU A 125 -17.75 -1.57 18.31
CA GLU A 125 -18.37 -2.89 18.52
C GLU A 125 -19.50 -3.18 17.51
N LYS A 126 -20.30 -2.17 17.17
CA LYS A 126 -21.39 -2.27 16.17
C LYS A 126 -20.95 -2.60 14.73
N PHE A 127 -19.64 -2.57 14.46
CA PHE A 127 -19.04 -2.88 13.16
C PHE A 127 -18.27 -4.19 13.14
N LYS A 128 -18.01 -4.79 14.31
CA LYS A 128 -17.09 -5.92 14.46
C LYS A 128 -17.38 -7.08 13.52
N ASP A 129 -18.65 -7.46 13.40
CA ASP A 129 -19.07 -8.60 12.57
C ASP A 129 -19.41 -8.22 11.12
N LYS A 130 -19.21 -6.96 10.73
CA LYS A 130 -19.52 -6.48 9.38
C LYS A 130 -18.31 -6.59 8.47
N ASP A 131 -18.51 -7.13 7.27
CA ASP A 131 -17.50 -7.14 6.22
C ASP A 131 -17.10 -5.70 5.85
N ILE A 132 -15.79 -5.47 5.75
CA ILE A 132 -15.24 -4.15 5.41
C ILE A 132 -15.81 -3.64 4.08
N GLN A 133 -15.92 -4.53 3.09
CA GLN A 133 -16.48 -4.18 1.77
C GLN A 133 -17.94 -3.73 1.87
N SER A 134 -18.74 -4.40 2.70
CA SER A 134 -20.15 -4.07 2.90
C SER A 134 -20.31 -2.69 3.56
N ILE A 135 -19.45 -2.37 4.53
CA ILE A 135 -19.43 -1.04 5.15
C ILE A 135 -19.07 0.04 4.11
N PHE A 136 -18.02 -0.15 3.32
CA PHE A 136 -17.64 0.82 2.30
C PHE A 136 -18.70 1.02 1.22
N LYS A 137 -19.36 -0.06 0.76
CA LYS A 137 -20.48 0.04 -0.18
C LYS A 137 -21.62 0.87 0.41
N LYS A 138 -21.93 0.69 1.69
CA LYS A 138 -22.97 1.48 2.38
C LYS A 138 -22.57 2.95 2.50
N ILE A 139 -21.33 3.25 2.91
CA ILE A 139 -20.81 4.63 2.97
C ILE A 139 -20.86 5.29 1.58
N ALA A 140 -20.43 4.59 0.53
CA ALA A 140 -20.47 5.12 -0.83
C ALA A 140 -21.90 5.42 -1.31
N SER A 141 -22.84 4.52 -1.03
CA SER A 141 -24.26 4.72 -1.33
C SER A 141 -24.82 5.95 -0.60
N LEU A 142 -24.51 6.10 0.69
CA LEU A 142 -25.00 7.23 1.49
C LEU A 142 -24.38 8.56 1.04
N ARG A 143 -23.08 8.56 0.70
CA ARG A 143 -22.41 9.74 0.12
C ARG A 143 -23.08 10.15 -1.18
N HIS A 144 -23.32 9.20 -2.08
CA HIS A 144 -24.01 9.47 -3.33
C HIS A 144 -25.41 10.07 -3.11
N GLN A 145 -26.19 9.52 -2.18
CA GLN A 145 -27.50 10.06 -1.78
C GLN A 145 -27.40 11.47 -1.19
N SER A 146 -26.38 11.75 -0.37
CA SER A 146 -26.18 13.08 0.22
C SER A 146 -25.72 14.14 -0.78
N GLU A 147 -24.99 13.74 -1.82
CA GLU A 147 -24.46 14.63 -2.88
C GLU A 147 -25.46 14.82 -4.02
N ASN A 148 -26.31 13.81 -4.27
CA ASN A 148 -27.33 13.80 -5.33
C ASN A 148 -28.70 13.41 -4.75
N PRO A 149 -29.27 14.22 -3.84
CA PRO A 149 -30.48 13.85 -3.13
C PRO A 149 -31.72 13.96 -4.04
N THR A 150 -32.72 13.11 -3.77
CA THR A 150 -34.06 13.24 -4.37
C THR A 150 -34.83 14.44 -3.80
N ASP A 151 -34.62 14.73 -2.53
CA ASP A 151 -35.22 15.83 -1.76
C ASP A 151 -34.36 16.15 -0.51
N GLU A 152 -34.73 17.20 0.20
CA GLU A 152 -33.98 17.68 1.37
C GLU A 152 -34.00 16.68 2.54
N GLU A 153 -35.11 15.96 2.73
CA GLU A 153 -35.25 14.95 3.78
C GLU A 153 -34.29 13.77 3.54
N ALA A 154 -34.25 13.24 2.32
CA ALA A 154 -33.33 12.18 1.92
C ALA A 154 -31.84 12.59 2.07
N ARG A 155 -31.51 13.86 1.81
CA ARG A 155 -30.16 14.39 2.02
C ARG A 155 -29.79 14.36 3.50
N ASP A 156 -30.68 14.83 4.36
CA ASP A 156 -30.41 15.00 5.78
C ASP A 156 -30.43 13.65 6.51
N GLU A 157 -31.31 12.72 6.12
CA GLU A 157 -31.27 11.31 6.54
C GLU A 157 -29.95 10.63 6.15
N ALA A 158 -29.48 10.82 4.91
CA ALA A 158 -28.23 10.23 4.45
C ALA A 158 -27.02 10.77 5.24
N LYS A 159 -27.01 12.07 5.57
CA LYS A 159 -25.97 12.68 6.41
C LYS A 159 -26.00 12.14 7.84
N ALA A 160 -27.18 12.08 8.47
CA ALA A 160 -27.33 11.51 9.81
C ALA A 160 -26.91 10.04 9.87
N GLU A 161 -27.20 9.27 8.82
CA GLU A 161 -26.76 7.88 8.71
C GLU A 161 -25.24 7.78 8.48
N LEU A 162 -24.62 8.68 7.69
CA LEU A 162 -23.17 8.73 7.50
C LEU A 162 -22.41 8.96 8.81
N GLU A 163 -22.93 9.83 9.68
CA GLU A 163 -22.33 10.10 11.00
C GLU A 163 -22.19 8.82 11.84
N LYS A 164 -23.10 7.85 11.67
CA LYS A 164 -23.00 6.57 12.39
C LYS A 164 -21.74 5.80 12.03
N TYR A 165 -21.17 5.99 10.83
CA TYR A 165 -19.97 5.33 10.30
C TYR A 165 -18.68 6.11 10.54
N ASP A 166 -18.73 7.30 11.14
CA ASP A 166 -17.56 8.16 11.35
C ASP A 166 -16.47 7.47 12.18
N ALA A 167 -16.86 6.79 13.28
CA ALA A 167 -15.93 6.01 14.11
C ALA A 167 -15.21 4.93 13.31
N PHE A 168 -15.94 4.13 12.52
CA PHE A 168 -15.34 3.13 11.62
C PHE A 168 -14.35 3.77 10.65
N ALA A 169 -14.76 4.85 9.96
CA ALA A 169 -13.94 5.49 8.94
C ALA A 169 -12.66 6.07 9.54
N LYS A 170 -12.73 6.69 10.71
CA LYS A 170 -11.58 7.23 11.43
C LYS A 170 -10.60 6.12 11.84
N VAL A 171 -11.09 5.06 12.48
CA VAL A 171 -10.23 3.95 12.93
C VAL A 171 -9.60 3.22 11.75
N TYR A 172 -10.38 2.93 10.70
CA TYR A 172 -9.86 2.33 9.48
C TYR A 172 -8.75 3.19 8.87
N ASN A 173 -8.96 4.51 8.77
CA ASN A 173 -7.94 5.42 8.24
C ASN A 173 -6.68 5.47 9.12
N VAL A 174 -6.82 5.36 10.44
CA VAL A 174 -5.66 5.27 11.33
C VAL A 174 -4.87 3.99 11.06
N ILE A 175 -5.54 2.84 10.91
CA ILE A 175 -4.90 1.57 10.56
C ILE A 175 -4.15 1.68 9.22
N GLU A 176 -4.80 2.21 8.19
CA GLU A 176 -4.17 2.42 6.87
C GLU A 176 -2.95 3.37 6.96
N ASN A 177 -3.07 4.46 7.73
CA ASN A 177 -1.98 5.41 7.93
C ASN A 177 -0.80 4.80 8.72
N MET A 178 -1.08 3.93 9.70
CA MET A 178 -0.04 3.20 10.43
C MET A 178 0.71 2.25 9.51
N ASN A 179 -0.01 1.53 8.64
CA ASN A 179 0.61 0.68 7.62
C ASN A 179 1.45 1.51 6.65
N TYR A 180 0.93 2.63 6.16
CA TYR A 180 1.68 3.55 5.32
C TYR A 180 2.97 4.04 6.00
N ALA A 181 2.88 4.49 7.26
CA ALA A 181 4.01 4.97 8.04
C ALA A 181 5.07 3.88 8.30
N LYS A 182 4.66 2.61 8.41
CA LYS A 182 5.55 1.46 8.56
C LYS A 182 6.29 1.10 7.27
N LEU A 183 5.65 1.27 6.11
CA LEU A 183 6.18 0.85 4.82
C LEU A 183 7.00 1.94 4.12
N LEU A 184 6.58 3.21 4.24
CA LEU A 184 7.20 4.34 3.55
C LEU A 184 8.72 4.44 3.79
N PRO A 185 9.26 4.31 5.01
CA PRO A 185 10.72 4.41 5.23
C PRO A 185 11.52 3.40 4.40
N LYS A 186 11.02 2.16 4.26
CA LYS A 186 11.67 1.12 3.46
C LYS A 186 11.60 1.43 1.96
N ALA A 187 10.50 2.02 1.49
CA ALA A 187 10.39 2.48 0.12
C ALA A 187 11.39 3.62 -0.18
N ILE A 188 11.51 4.58 0.74
CA ILE A 188 12.50 5.67 0.62
C ILE A 188 13.93 5.11 0.56
N GLU A 189 14.28 4.21 1.48
CA GLU A 189 15.61 3.60 1.53
C GLU A 189 15.95 2.88 0.21
N GLU A 190 15.03 2.06 -0.29
CA GLU A 190 15.23 1.30 -1.52
C GLU A 190 15.29 2.21 -2.75
N THR A 191 14.45 3.25 -2.85
CA THR A 191 14.57 4.26 -3.92
C THR A 191 15.96 4.88 -3.90
N ASN A 192 16.41 5.39 -2.75
CA ASN A 192 17.72 6.04 -2.65
C ASN A 192 18.85 5.08 -3.03
N ARG A 193 18.75 3.80 -2.63
CA ARG A 193 19.72 2.76 -2.99
C ARG A 193 19.76 2.53 -4.51
N LEU A 194 18.60 2.47 -5.16
CA LEU A 194 18.49 2.28 -6.61
C LEU A 194 19.08 3.47 -7.37
N GLU A 195 18.74 4.70 -6.96
CA GLU A 195 19.25 5.93 -7.57
C GLU A 195 20.78 6.04 -7.44
N LEU A 196 21.33 5.79 -6.24
CA LEU A 196 22.78 5.79 -6.03
C LEU A 196 23.49 4.73 -6.90
N ARG A 197 22.89 3.55 -7.05
CA ARG A 197 23.46 2.51 -7.93
C ARG A 197 23.44 2.94 -9.40
N SER A 198 22.34 3.54 -9.86
CA SER A 198 22.21 4.07 -11.22
C SER A 198 23.27 5.14 -11.50
N TYR A 199 23.44 6.09 -10.58
CA TYR A 199 24.48 7.12 -10.66
C TYR A 199 25.89 6.52 -10.72
N ILE A 200 26.22 5.57 -9.84
CA ILE A 200 27.54 4.90 -9.85
C ILE A 200 27.76 4.16 -11.18
N ALA A 201 26.72 3.54 -11.74
CA ALA A 201 26.81 2.83 -13.01
C ALA A 201 27.08 3.80 -14.17
N SER A 202 26.37 4.94 -14.25
CA SER A 202 26.58 5.94 -15.29
C SER A 202 27.98 6.56 -15.24
N THR A 203 28.48 6.92 -14.05
CA THR A 203 29.84 7.48 -13.89
C THR A 203 30.94 6.48 -14.26
N LYS A 204 30.73 5.18 -14.05
CA LYS A 204 31.70 4.14 -14.46
C LYS A 204 31.77 3.95 -15.98
N VAL A 205 30.68 4.22 -16.69
CA VAL A 205 30.64 4.15 -18.16
C VAL A 205 31.40 5.33 -18.75
N GLU A 206 31.15 6.56 -18.28
CA GLU A 206 31.86 7.77 -18.72
C GLU A 206 33.39 7.63 -18.59
N LYS A 207 33.87 7.14 -17.44
CA LYS A 207 35.31 6.91 -17.23
C LYS A 207 35.93 5.87 -18.18
N LYS A 208 35.16 4.91 -18.70
CA LYS A 208 35.66 3.94 -19.68
C LYS A 208 35.75 4.54 -21.09
N ASP A 209 34.82 5.41 -21.44
CA ASP A 209 34.80 6.08 -22.73
C ASP A 209 35.88 7.16 -22.83
N ASP A 210 36.17 7.85 -21.73
CA ASP A 210 37.28 8.81 -21.67
C ASP A 210 38.65 8.10 -21.74
N LYS A 211 38.84 6.99 -21.02
CA LYS A 211 40.08 6.20 -21.11
C LYS A 211 40.35 5.66 -22.51
N LYS A 212 39.31 5.24 -23.25
CA LYS A 212 39.44 4.80 -24.66
C LYS A 212 39.82 5.94 -25.62
N LYS A 213 39.45 7.19 -25.32
CA LYS A 213 39.84 8.36 -26.14
C LYS A 213 41.29 8.75 -25.92
N ASP A 214 41.80 8.62 -24.71
CA ASP A 214 43.19 8.94 -24.38
C ASP A 214 44.19 7.90 -24.91
N ASP A 215 43.84 6.61 -24.89
CA ASP A 215 44.69 5.56 -25.46
C ASP A 215 44.80 5.69 -26.99
N LYS A 216 43.72 6.11 -27.69
CA LYS A 216 43.78 6.40 -29.15
C LYS A 216 44.63 7.61 -29.52
N LYS A 217 44.98 8.49 -28.58
CA LYS A 217 45.85 9.65 -28.83
C LYS A 217 47.34 9.34 -28.61
N LYS A 218 47.68 8.23 -27.95
CA LYS A 218 49.09 7.84 -27.71
C LYS A 218 49.71 7.04 -28.85
N ASP A 219 48.90 6.45 -29.72
CA ASP A 219 49.37 5.71 -30.91
C ASP A 219 49.54 6.57 -32.18
N LYS A 220 49.47 7.91 -32.05
CA LYS A 220 49.64 8.86 -33.16
C LYS A 220 50.85 9.81 -33.00
N LYS A 221 51.85 9.42 -32.21
CA LYS A 221 53.14 10.13 -32.15
C LYS A 221 54.29 9.23 -32.53
#